data_AF-B3EP09-F1
#
_entry.id   AF-B3EP09-F1
#
_cell.length_a   1.000
_cell.length_b   1.000
_cell.length_c   1.000
_cell.angle_alpha   90.00
_cell.angle_beta   90.00
_cell.angle_gamma   90.00
#
_symmetry.space_group_name_H-M   'P 1'
#
loop_
_entity.id
_entity.type
_entity.pdbx_description
1 polymer ?
#
loop_
_entity_poly.entity_id
_entity_poly.type
_entity_poly.pdbx_seq_one_letter_code
_entity_poly.pdbx_strand_id
1 'polypeptide(L)'
;MTGIYYHHAYCFFMDWHTVLRFIHITSFATWFGTVFASLFVLRALAPHLTGSAGNIADYPDFLQRFIKLETRVADTGFKTVLVSGLLLAVFFHGWSVGLFIKTGLIILQVALTMGYIIKAIQPLSYPCSESEYKKWYTLFTISLSMFALVLGVTFFLL
;
A
#
# COMPACT_ATOMS: atom_id res chain seq x y z
N MET A 1 28.80 -35.65 15.81
CA MET A 1 28.57 -35.08 14.45
C MET A 1 27.18 -34.48 14.26
N THR A 2 26.14 -34.94 14.96
CA THR A 2 24.77 -34.38 14.86
C THR A 2 24.63 -32.92 15.30
N GLY A 3 25.34 -32.47 16.35
CA GLY A 3 25.22 -31.11 16.87
C GLY A 3 25.61 -29.96 15.92
N ILE A 4 26.56 -30.19 15.00
CA ILE A 4 27.00 -29.16 14.02
C ILE A 4 25.93 -28.95 12.95
N TYR A 5 25.27 -30.02 12.49
CA TYR A 5 24.18 -29.93 11.51
C TYR A 5 22.95 -29.22 12.06
N TYR A 6 22.58 -29.50 13.32
CA TYR A 6 21.49 -28.77 13.97
C TYR A 6 21.83 -27.28 14.13
N HIS A 7 23.04 -26.95 14.60
CA HIS A 7 23.44 -25.56 14.75
C HIS A 7 23.47 -24.80 13.41
N HIS A 8 23.93 -25.43 12.33
CA HIS A 8 23.89 -24.82 10.99
C HIS A 8 22.46 -24.64 10.47
N ALA A 9 21.58 -25.62 10.70
CA ALA A 9 20.18 -25.53 10.31
C ALA A 9 19.42 -24.45 11.10
N TYR A 10 19.69 -24.31 12.40
CA TYR A 10 19.09 -23.26 13.24
C TYR A 10 19.56 -21.86 12.84
N CYS A 11 20.86 -21.67 12.56
CA CYS A 11 21.36 -20.39 12.02
C CYS A 11 20.72 -20.05 10.68
N PHE A 12 20.66 -21.01 9.76
CA PHE A 12 20.01 -20.81 8.45
C PHE A 12 18.52 -20.45 8.58
N PHE A 13 17.77 -21.10 9.48
CA PHE A 13 16.37 -20.78 9.74
C PHE A 13 16.19 -19.39 10.37
N MET A 14 17.07 -18.98 11.30
CA MET A 14 17.05 -17.64 11.89
C MET A 14 17.39 -16.54 10.87
N ASP A 15 18.35 -16.80 9.98
CA ASP A 15 18.72 -15.87 8.92
C ASP A 15 17.57 -15.73 7.92
N TRP A 16 16.91 -16.84 7.55
CA TRP A 16 15.76 -16.82 6.65
C TRP A 16 14.54 -16.10 7.23
N HIS A 17 14.23 -16.34 8.52
CA HIS A 17 13.20 -15.60 9.24
C HIS A 17 13.46 -14.08 9.19
N THR A 18 14.71 -13.68 9.44
CA THR A 18 15.12 -12.27 9.45
C THR A 18 14.99 -11.64 8.07
N VAL A 19 15.42 -12.35 7.02
CA VAL A 19 15.29 -11.90 5.62
C VAL A 19 13.83 -11.76 5.23
N LEU A 20 12.98 -12.75 5.51
CA LEU A 20 11.55 -12.68 5.22
C LEU A 20 10.86 -11.53 5.95
N ARG A 21 11.20 -11.32 7.22
CA ARG A 21 10.68 -10.20 8.01
C ARG A 21 11.14 -8.86 7.46
N PHE A 22 12.39 -8.75 7.04
CA PHE A 22 12.91 -7.55 6.39
C PHE A 22 12.18 -7.26 5.07
N ILE A 23 11.99 -8.27 4.22
CA ILE A 23 11.23 -8.15 2.97
C ILE A 23 9.79 -7.71 3.27
N HIS A 24 9.16 -8.30 4.28
CA HIS A 24 7.79 -7.97 4.65
C HIS A 24 7.65 -6.50 5.08
N ILE A 25 8.52 -6.04 5.99
CA ILE A 25 8.51 -4.67 6.51
C ILE A 25 8.85 -3.66 5.41
N THR A 26 9.87 -3.93 4.60
CA THR A 26 10.28 -3.02 3.50
C THR A 26 9.23 -2.95 2.40
N SER A 27 8.55 -4.05 2.09
CA SER A 27 7.43 -4.06 1.12
C SER A 27 6.25 -3.28 1.65
N PHE A 28 5.96 -3.40 2.94
CA PHE A 28 4.90 -2.62 3.61
C PHE A 28 5.23 -1.13 3.60
N ALA A 29 6.47 -0.77 3.93
CA ALA A 29 6.95 0.62 3.87
C ALA A 29 6.91 1.17 2.44
N THR A 30 7.27 0.36 1.43
CA THR A 30 7.21 0.75 0.02
C THR A 30 5.77 1.01 -0.42
N TRP A 31 4.87 0.06 -0.13
CA TRP A 31 3.45 0.20 -0.45
C TRP A 31 2.87 1.47 0.18
N PHE A 32 3.18 1.74 1.45
CA PHE A 32 2.69 2.94 2.12
C PHE A 32 3.34 4.23 1.59
N GLY A 33 4.65 4.20 1.36
CA GLY A 33 5.42 5.32 0.83
C GLY A 33 4.87 5.80 -0.52
N THR A 34 4.47 4.88 -1.40
CA THR A 34 3.81 5.22 -2.68
C THR A 34 2.48 5.94 -2.51
N VAL A 35 1.66 5.53 -1.56
CA VAL A 35 0.40 6.24 -1.25
C VAL A 35 0.68 7.66 -0.78
N PHE A 36 1.69 7.86 0.06
CA PHE A 36 2.09 9.20 0.53
C PHE A 36 2.68 10.06 -0.60
N ALA A 37 3.59 9.51 -1.40
CA ALA A 37 4.17 10.18 -2.55
C ALA A 37 3.06 10.64 -3.52
N SER A 38 2.08 9.77 -3.78
CA SER A 38 0.91 10.08 -4.60
C SER A 38 0.11 11.27 -4.07
N LEU A 39 -0.08 11.39 -2.75
CA LEU A 39 -0.76 12.53 -2.13
C LEU A 39 -0.01 13.84 -2.37
N PHE A 40 1.31 13.84 -2.18
CA PHE A 40 2.13 15.05 -2.38
C PHE A 40 2.17 15.48 -3.84
N VAL A 41 2.33 14.53 -4.77
CA VAL A 41 2.34 14.81 -6.21
C VAL A 41 0.99 15.35 -6.66
N LEU A 42 -0.12 14.74 -6.23
CA LEU A 42 -1.44 15.26 -6.53
C LEU A 42 -1.60 16.68 -5.98
N ARG A 43 -1.28 16.91 -4.71
CA ARG A 43 -1.37 18.26 -4.11
C ARG A 43 -0.55 19.30 -4.88
N ALA A 44 0.64 18.94 -5.37
CA ALA A 44 1.48 19.82 -6.18
C ALA A 44 0.87 20.10 -7.57
N LEU A 45 0.19 19.12 -8.15
CA LEU A 45 -0.47 19.23 -9.46
C LEU A 45 -1.87 19.87 -9.40
N ALA A 46 -2.49 19.97 -8.22
CA ALA A 46 -3.81 20.56 -8.03
C ALA A 46 -4.02 21.87 -8.81
N PRO A 47 -3.19 22.92 -8.67
CA PRO A 47 -3.39 24.19 -9.40
C PRO A 47 -3.30 24.06 -10.92
N HIS A 48 -2.65 23.03 -11.44
CA HIS A 48 -2.53 22.76 -12.89
C HIS A 48 -3.67 21.87 -13.41
N LEU A 49 -4.34 21.13 -12.54
CA LEU A 49 -5.44 20.21 -12.85
C LEU A 49 -6.82 20.81 -12.57
N THR A 50 -6.88 21.91 -11.80
CA THR A 50 -8.08 22.69 -11.48
C THR A 50 -7.91 24.12 -12.02
N GLY A 51 -8.30 24.39 -13.29
CA GLY A 51 -8.12 25.73 -13.89
C GLY A 51 -8.56 25.88 -15.35
N SER A 52 -8.56 27.13 -15.83
CA SER A 52 -8.85 27.52 -17.22
C SER A 52 -7.71 27.13 -18.18
N ALA A 53 -8.08 26.75 -19.41
CA ALA A 53 -7.37 26.00 -20.45
C ALA A 53 -5.99 26.50 -20.97
N GLY A 54 -5.20 27.22 -20.17
CA GLY A 54 -4.01 27.92 -20.65
C GLY A 54 -2.72 27.10 -20.82
N ASN A 55 -2.61 25.89 -20.26
CA ASN A 55 -1.38 25.07 -20.36
C ASN A 55 -1.63 23.56 -20.10
N ILE A 56 -2.79 23.06 -20.54
CA ILE A 56 -3.36 21.79 -20.04
C ILE A 56 -2.94 20.55 -20.83
N ALA A 57 -2.23 20.67 -21.96
CA ALA A 57 -2.00 19.51 -22.84
C ALA A 57 -1.13 18.39 -22.22
N ASP A 58 -0.15 18.71 -21.37
CA ASP A 58 0.85 17.72 -20.90
C ASP A 58 0.61 17.19 -19.47
N TYR A 59 -0.13 17.91 -18.63
CA TYR A 59 -0.33 17.57 -17.21
C TYR A 59 -1.28 16.37 -16.97
N PRO A 60 -2.39 16.21 -17.71
CA PRO A 60 -3.26 15.04 -17.59
C PRO A 60 -2.55 13.75 -18.00
N ASP A 61 -1.76 13.79 -19.08
CA ASP A 61 -0.95 12.66 -19.55
C ASP A 61 0.14 12.28 -18.55
N PHE A 62 0.82 13.29 -17.98
CA PHE A 62 1.78 13.07 -16.89
C PHE A 62 1.09 12.44 -15.68
N LEU A 63 -0.07 12.95 -15.27
CA LEU A 63 -0.82 12.42 -14.14
C LEU A 63 -1.25 10.98 -14.38
N GLN A 64 -1.73 10.64 -15.57
CA GLN A 64 -2.15 9.29 -15.91
C GLN A 64 -0.96 8.31 -15.91
N ARG A 65 0.20 8.73 -16.44
CA ARG A 65 1.44 7.95 -16.39
C ARG A 65 1.93 7.77 -14.96
N PHE A 66 1.90 8.83 -14.16
CA PHE A 66 2.27 8.82 -12.75
C PHE A 66 1.39 7.87 -11.94
N ILE A 67 0.06 8.00 -12.04
CA ILE A 67 -0.90 7.11 -11.37
C ILE A 67 -0.66 5.66 -11.79
N LYS A 68 -0.41 5.39 -13.08
CA LYS A 68 -0.14 4.03 -13.56
C LYS A 68 1.14 3.44 -12.97
N LEU A 69 2.20 4.25 -12.87
CA LEU A 69 3.47 3.84 -12.25
C LEU A 69 3.30 3.61 -10.74
N GLU A 70 2.74 4.58 -10.03
CA GLU A 70 2.47 4.47 -8.58
C GLU A 70 1.58 3.28 -8.25
N THR A 71 0.50 3.09 -9.02
CA THR A 71 -0.40 1.93 -8.82
C THR A 71 0.35 0.62 -9.03
N ARG A 72 1.28 0.55 -9.98
CA ARG A 72 2.09 -0.65 -10.21
C ARG A 72 3.07 -0.91 -9.07
N VAL A 73 3.73 0.13 -8.55
CA VAL A 73 4.65 0.00 -7.40
C VAL A 73 3.86 -0.36 -6.14
N ALA A 74 2.74 0.29 -5.89
CA ALA A 74 1.83 -0.02 -4.79
C ALA A 74 1.30 -1.45 -4.86
N ASP A 75 0.86 -1.92 -6.03
CA ASP A 75 0.39 -3.29 -6.26
C ASP A 75 1.51 -4.32 -6.06
N THR A 76 2.71 -4.02 -6.53
CA THR A 76 3.88 -4.90 -6.31
C THR A 76 4.23 -4.97 -4.82
N GLY A 77 4.32 -3.82 -4.14
CA GLY A 77 4.57 -3.76 -2.70
C GLY A 77 3.51 -4.54 -1.91
N PHE A 78 2.23 -4.33 -2.24
CA PHE A 78 1.12 -5.04 -1.64
C PHE A 78 1.19 -6.56 -1.83
N LYS A 79 1.42 -7.03 -3.06
CA LYS A 79 1.59 -8.47 -3.35
C LYS A 79 2.75 -9.07 -2.57
N THR A 80 3.89 -8.37 -2.50
CA THR A 80 5.05 -8.84 -1.75
C THR A 80 4.75 -8.87 -0.25
N VAL A 81 4.01 -7.90 0.31
CA VAL A 81 3.53 -7.95 1.71
C VAL A 81 2.66 -9.18 1.95
N LEU A 82 1.70 -9.48 1.07
CA LEU A 82 0.84 -10.65 1.21
C LEU A 82 1.64 -11.96 1.15
N VAL A 83 2.50 -12.11 0.14
CA VAL A 83 3.30 -13.33 -0.05
C VAL A 83 4.26 -13.53 1.11
N SER A 84 5.02 -12.50 1.49
CA SER A 84 5.95 -12.59 2.62
C SER A 84 5.23 -12.83 3.95
N GLY A 85 4.06 -12.22 4.17
CA GLY A 85 3.23 -12.44 5.36
C GLY A 85 2.70 -13.87 5.42
N LEU A 86 2.26 -14.43 4.30
CA LEU A 86 1.82 -15.81 4.20
C LEU A 86 2.96 -16.80 4.48
N LEU A 87 4.15 -16.55 3.91
CA LEU A 87 5.34 -17.36 4.17
C LEU A 87 5.73 -17.32 5.66
N LEU A 88 5.69 -16.14 6.28
CA LEU A 88 5.95 -15.98 7.72
C LEU A 88 4.94 -16.74 8.59
N ALA A 89 3.66 -16.74 8.20
CA ALA A 89 2.61 -17.48 8.89
C ALA A 89 2.80 -19.00 8.75
N VAL A 90 3.06 -19.49 7.54
CA VAL A 90 3.20 -20.93 7.26
C VAL A 90 4.44 -21.52 7.92
N PHE A 91 5.58 -20.83 7.84
CA PHE A 91 6.86 -21.40 8.24
C PHE A 91 7.31 -21.05 9.66
N PHE A 92 6.79 -19.97 10.27
CA PHE A 92 7.36 -19.44 11.53
C PHE A 92 6.34 -19.13 12.63
N HIS A 93 5.19 -18.53 12.30
CA HIS A 93 4.26 -17.98 13.31
C HIS A 93 2.99 -18.82 13.51
N GLY A 94 2.64 -19.69 12.57
CA GLY A 94 1.38 -20.42 12.56
C GLY A 94 0.18 -19.54 12.24
N TRP A 95 -1.00 -20.16 12.20
CA TRP A 95 -2.28 -19.50 11.93
C TRP A 95 -2.98 -19.14 13.24
N SER A 96 -2.92 -17.88 13.65
CA SER A 96 -3.60 -17.38 14.83
C SER A 96 -4.82 -16.55 14.47
N VAL A 97 -5.77 -16.40 15.42
CA VAL A 97 -6.91 -15.48 15.28
C VAL A 97 -6.45 -14.06 14.94
N GLY A 98 -5.33 -13.62 15.52
CA GLY A 98 -4.74 -12.32 15.20
C GLY A 98 -4.29 -12.18 13.75
N LEU A 99 -3.77 -13.25 13.15
CA LEU A 99 -3.41 -13.26 11.72
C LEU A 99 -4.64 -13.10 10.82
N PHE A 100 -5.75 -13.77 11.15
CA PHE A 100 -7.01 -13.64 10.41
C PHE A 100 -7.58 -12.22 10.50
N ILE A 101 -7.53 -11.60 11.68
CA ILE A 101 -7.97 -10.20 11.86
C ILE A 101 -7.12 -9.25 11.01
N LYS A 102 -5.78 -9.37 11.08
CA LYS A 102 -4.85 -8.55 10.28
C LYS A 102 -5.10 -8.73 8.78
N THR A 103 -5.28 -9.96 8.33
CA THR A 103 -5.59 -10.27 6.93
C THR A 103 -6.93 -9.67 6.49
N GLY A 104 -7.97 -9.79 7.31
CA GLY A 104 -9.28 -9.19 7.05
C GLY A 104 -9.23 -7.66 6.92
N LEU A 105 -8.47 -6.99 7.80
CA LEU A 105 -8.28 -5.53 7.73
C LEU A 105 -7.55 -5.10 6.46
N ILE A 106 -6.54 -5.84 6.04
CA ILE A 106 -5.81 -5.58 4.80
C ILE A 106 -6.74 -5.75 3.58
N ILE A 107 -7.53 -6.82 3.54
CA ILE A 107 -8.52 -7.06 2.47
C ILE A 107 -9.55 -5.91 2.45
N LEU A 108 -10.06 -5.51 3.62
CA LEU A 108 -11.01 -4.41 3.74
C LEU A 108 -10.42 -3.10 3.24
N GLN A 109 -9.16 -2.80 3.59
CA GLN A 109 -8.47 -1.60 3.11
C GLN A 109 -8.39 -1.55 1.59
N VAL A 110 -8.01 -2.67 0.96
CA VAL A 110 -7.95 -2.77 -0.51
C VAL A 110 -9.34 -2.62 -1.12
N ALA A 111 -10.34 -3.31 -0.58
CA ALA A 111 -11.71 -3.24 -1.08
C ALA A 111 -12.27 -1.81 -1.02
N LEU A 112 -12.09 -1.11 0.10
CA LEU A 112 -12.55 0.28 0.26
C LEU A 112 -11.79 1.24 -0.67
N THR A 113 -10.47 1.11 -0.74
CA THR A 113 -9.63 1.99 -1.57
C THR A 113 -9.94 1.80 -3.06
N MET A 114 -9.95 0.55 -3.53
CA MET A 114 -10.22 0.23 -4.93
C MET A 114 -11.67 0.52 -5.32
N GLY A 115 -12.63 0.19 -4.45
CA GLY A 115 -14.04 0.52 -4.65
C GLY A 115 -14.26 2.03 -4.78
N TYR A 116 -13.56 2.83 -3.98
CA TYR A 116 -13.61 4.29 -4.10
C TYR A 116 -12.96 4.79 -5.38
N ILE A 117 -11.80 4.23 -5.79
CA ILE A 117 -11.14 4.58 -7.06
C ILE A 117 -12.09 4.37 -8.25
N ILE A 118 -12.68 3.18 -8.36
CA ILE A 118 -13.59 2.84 -9.47
C ILE A 118 -14.81 3.77 -9.49
N LYS A 119 -15.38 4.05 -8.32
CA LYS A 119 -16.63 4.83 -8.22
C LYS A 119 -16.43 6.33 -8.37
N ALA A 120 -15.35 6.89 -7.83
CA ALA A 120 -15.21 8.33 -7.62
C ALA A 120 -14.03 8.97 -8.37
N ILE A 121 -12.98 8.21 -8.66
CA ILE A 121 -11.74 8.74 -9.26
C ILE A 121 -11.66 8.44 -10.76
N GLN A 122 -11.90 7.19 -11.19
CA GLN A 122 -11.88 6.83 -12.61
C GLN A 122 -12.83 7.67 -13.48
N PRO A 123 -14.02 8.10 -13.01
CA PRO A 123 -14.91 8.94 -13.80
C PRO A 123 -14.47 10.41 -13.91
N LEU A 124 -13.38 10.82 -13.26
CA LEU A 124 -12.90 12.21 -13.32
C LEU A 124 -12.27 12.50 -14.70
N SER A 125 -12.76 13.56 -15.34
CA SER A 125 -12.17 14.14 -16.54
C SER A 125 -11.38 15.39 -16.16
N TYR A 126 -10.17 15.54 -16.69
CA TYR A 126 -9.34 16.72 -16.45
C TYR A 126 -9.40 17.71 -17.62
N PRO A 127 -9.36 19.03 -17.36
CA PRO A 127 -9.33 19.66 -16.04
C PRO A 127 -10.66 19.49 -15.29
N CYS A 128 -10.60 19.27 -13.98
CA CYS A 128 -11.79 19.10 -13.15
C CYS A 128 -12.01 20.30 -12.24
N SER A 129 -13.23 20.45 -11.72
CA SER A 129 -13.51 21.49 -10.73
C SER A 129 -12.82 21.18 -9.39
N GLU A 130 -12.56 22.21 -8.56
CA GLU A 130 -11.98 21.99 -7.22
C GLU A 130 -12.83 21.07 -6.34
N SER A 131 -14.16 21.12 -6.49
CA SER A 131 -15.08 20.25 -5.75
C SER A 131 -14.95 18.79 -6.16
N GLU A 132 -14.69 18.51 -7.44
CA GLU A 132 -14.41 17.17 -7.94
C GLU A 132 -13.01 16.70 -7.55
N TYR A 133 -12.04 17.60 -7.53
CA TYR A 133 -10.67 17.31 -7.10
C TYR A 133 -10.61 16.85 -5.64
N LYS A 134 -11.55 17.30 -4.77
CA LYS A 134 -11.67 16.84 -3.38
C LYS A 134 -11.84 15.32 -3.24
N LYS A 135 -12.33 14.62 -4.27
CA LYS A 135 -12.44 13.15 -4.25
C LYS A 135 -11.08 12.47 -4.05
N TRP A 136 -9.98 13.05 -4.56
CA TRP A 136 -8.63 12.54 -4.28
C TRP A 136 -8.28 12.61 -2.80
N TYR A 137 -8.55 13.74 -2.14
CA TYR A 137 -8.29 13.88 -0.70
C TYR A 137 -9.12 12.89 0.13
N THR A 138 -10.35 12.61 -0.29
CA THR A 138 -11.18 11.57 0.35
C THR A 138 -10.57 10.18 0.18
N LEU A 139 -10.09 9.82 -1.01
CA LEU A 139 -9.39 8.56 -1.24
C LEU A 139 -8.19 8.41 -0.29
N PHE A 140 -7.36 9.44 -0.17
CA PHE A 140 -6.22 9.43 0.73
C PHE A 140 -6.64 9.33 2.19
N THR A 141 -7.72 10.01 2.57
CA THR A 141 -8.24 9.95 3.95
C THR A 141 -8.69 8.54 4.29
N ILE A 142 -9.39 7.85 3.37
CA ILE A 142 -9.78 6.44 3.53
C ILE A 142 -8.53 5.56 3.67
N SER A 143 -7.54 5.73 2.78
CA SER A 143 -6.32 4.93 2.79
C SER A 143 -5.49 5.14 4.07
N LEU A 144 -5.27 6.39 4.49
CA LEU A 144 -4.54 6.72 5.72
C LEU A 144 -5.28 6.24 6.97
N SER A 145 -6.61 6.38 7.03
CA SER A 145 -7.39 5.96 8.20
C SER A 145 -7.34 4.44 8.36
N MET A 146 -7.51 3.70 7.26
CA MET A 146 -7.38 2.24 7.26
C MET A 146 -5.96 1.81 7.62
N PHE A 147 -4.94 2.51 7.13
CA PHE A 147 -3.56 2.24 7.50
C PHE A 147 -3.32 2.46 9.01
N ALA A 148 -3.76 3.59 9.55
CA ALA A 148 -3.66 3.87 10.99
C ALA A 148 -4.38 2.81 11.81
N LEU A 149 -5.54 2.32 11.34
CA LEU A 149 -6.25 1.21 11.96
C LEU A 149 -5.44 -0.10 11.89
N VAL A 150 -4.86 -0.45 10.75
CA VAL A 150 -4.01 -1.64 10.60
C VAL A 150 -2.80 -1.56 11.53
N LEU A 151 -2.13 -0.41 11.63
CA LEU A 151 -1.03 -0.21 12.57
C LEU A 151 -1.51 -0.33 14.02
N GLY A 152 -2.61 0.35 14.36
CA GLY A 152 -3.23 0.32 15.68
C GLY A 152 -3.50 -1.11 16.13
N VAL A 153 -4.15 -1.90 15.27
CA VAL A 153 -4.46 -3.30 15.55
C VAL A 153 -3.20 -4.16 15.61
N THR A 154 -2.23 -3.91 14.73
CA THR A 154 -1.00 -4.70 14.65
C THR A 154 -0.09 -4.52 15.85
N PHE A 155 -0.02 -3.31 16.42
CA PHE A 155 0.90 -2.97 17.51
C PHE A 155 0.26 -2.91 18.90
N PHE A 156 -1.06 -2.69 19.00
CA PHE A 156 -1.70 -2.38 20.30
C PHE A 156 -2.83 -3.33 20.73
N LEU A 157 -3.39 -4.16 19.85
CA LEU A 157 -4.60 -4.95 20.15
C LEU A 157 -4.42 -6.48 20.04
N LEU A 158 -3.28 -6.97 19.56
CA LEU A 158 -3.03 -8.40 19.31
C LEU A 158 -1.55 -8.78 19.53
#